data_AF-A0A0G0Y958-F1
#
_entry.id   AF-A0A0G0Y958-F1
#
_cell.length_a   1.000
_cell.length_b   1.000
_cell.length_c   1.000
_cell.angle_alpha   90.00
_cell.angle_beta   90.00
_cell.angle_gamma   90.00
#
_symmetry.space_group_name_H-M   'P 1'
#
loop_
_entity.id
_entity.type
_entity.pdbx_description
1 polymer ?
#
loop_
_entity_poly.entity_id
_entity_poly.type
_entity_poly.pdbx_seq_one_letter_code
_entity_poly.pdbx_strand_id
1 'polypeptide(L)'
;MLVLVACGGQDYQNYFDEIPQPESIVRGSELQNEDLRKRVEKEFGCIAVVKYCGAAWDSIRGIEMTKIELFPVKQIELVHV
;
A
#
# COMPACT_ATOMS: atom_id res chain seq x y z
N MET A 1 6.98 0.66 -11.80
CA MET A 1 5.70 1.40 -11.86
C MET A 1 5.47 2.17 -10.58
N LEU A 2 5.07 3.45 -10.66
CA LEU A 2 4.74 4.23 -9.46
C LEU A 2 3.28 3.97 -9.06
N VAL A 3 3.05 3.64 -7.79
CA VAL A 3 1.75 3.32 -7.20
C VAL A 3 1.50 4.24 -6.02
N LEU A 4 0.26 4.71 -5.88
CA LEU A 4 -0.19 5.45 -4.71
C LEU A 4 -0.61 4.45 -3.62
N VAL A 5 0.06 4.48 -2.48
CA VAL A 5 -0.13 3.53 -1.38
C VAL A 5 -0.74 4.25 -0.18
N ALA A 6 -1.97 3.92 0.17
CA ALA A 6 -2.60 4.37 1.39
C ALA A 6 -2.18 3.47 2.56
N CYS A 7 -1.82 4.07 3.70
CA CYS A 7 -1.55 3.36 4.93
C CYS A 7 -2.05 4.20 6.11
N GLY A 8 -3.05 3.67 6.84
CA GLY A 8 -3.65 4.33 7.99
C GLY A 8 -4.09 5.77 7.72
N GLY A 9 -4.83 5.98 6.62
CA GLY A 9 -5.39 7.28 6.22
C GLY A 9 -4.40 8.27 5.58
N GLN A 10 -3.15 7.88 5.35
CA GLN A 10 -2.14 8.69 4.69
C GLN A 10 -1.72 8.06 3.36
N ASP A 11 -1.54 8.87 2.32
CA ASP A 11 -1.11 8.42 1.01
C ASP A 11 0.40 8.62 0.83
N TYR A 12 1.06 7.60 0.26
CA TYR A 12 2.49 7.55 0.01
C TYR A 12 2.73 7.15 -1.44
N GLN A 13 3.76 7.71 -2.08
CA GLN A 13 4.19 7.24 -3.39
C GLN A 13 5.26 6.17 -3.22
N ASN A 14 5.07 5.04 -3.89
CA ASN A 14 6.03 3.96 -3.87
C ASN A 14 6.22 3.35 -5.25
N TYR A 15 7.46 2.95 -5.55
CA TYR A 15 7.79 2.28 -6.79
C TYR A 15 7.81 0.77 -6.58
N PHE A 16 7.13 0.04 -7.46
CA PHE A 16 7.14 -1.41 -7.53
C PHE A 16 7.49 -1.87 -8.95
N ASP A 17 8.17 -2.98 -9.14
CA ASP A 17 8.49 -3.48 -10.48
C ASP A 17 7.22 -3.80 -11.29
N GLU A 18 6.23 -4.38 -10.63
CA GLU A 18 4.87 -4.61 -11.12
C GLU A 18 3.83 -4.09 -10.11
N ILE A 19 2.58 -3.89 -10.56
CA ILE A 19 1.50 -3.50 -9.62
C ILE A 19 1.25 -4.68 -8.67
N PRO A 20 1.33 -4.47 -7.34
CA PRO A 20 1.03 -5.53 -6.38
C PRO A 20 -0.38 -6.08 -6.57
N GLN A 21 -0.50 -7.41 -6.54
CA GLN A 21 -1.81 -8.05 -6.70
C GLN A 21 -2.70 -7.76 -5.47
N PRO A 22 -4.02 -7.63 -5.66
CA PRO A 22 -4.95 -7.61 -4.53
C PRO A 22 -4.72 -8.84 -3.63
N GLU A 23 -4.84 -8.65 -2.32
CA GLU A 23 -4.67 -9.68 -1.28
C GLU A 23 -3.26 -10.28 -1.16
N SER A 24 -2.31 -9.81 -1.97
CA SER A 24 -0.90 -10.18 -1.83
C SER A 24 -0.27 -9.57 -0.59
N ILE A 25 0.83 -10.18 -0.13
CA ILE A 25 1.62 -9.69 0.99
C ILE A 25 2.78 -8.86 0.44
N VAL A 26 2.92 -7.65 0.96
CA VAL A 26 4.09 -6.78 0.74
C VAL A 26 4.91 -6.74 2.02
N ARG A 27 6.23 -6.87 1.90
CA ARG A 27 7.16 -6.71 3.02
C ARG A 27 7.58 -5.26 3.15
N GLY A 28 7.77 -4.78 4.37
CA GLY A 28 8.28 -3.43 4.63
C GLY A 28 9.59 -3.15 3.87
N SER A 29 10.47 -4.15 3.78
CA SER A 29 11.75 -4.06 3.05
C SER A 29 11.61 -3.83 1.54
N GLU A 30 10.45 -4.11 0.96
CA GLU A 30 10.17 -3.90 -0.47
C GLU A 30 9.70 -2.45 -0.74
N LEU A 31 9.41 -1.68 0.32
CA LEU A 31 8.89 -0.32 0.21
C LEU A 31 10.04 0.69 0.07
N GLN A 32 10.05 1.44 -1.02
CA GLN A 32 11.07 2.48 -1.31
C GLN A 32 10.81 3.77 -0.53
N ASN A 33 9.57 4.03 -0.12
CA ASN A 33 9.26 5.16 0.72
C ASN A 33 9.65 4.85 2.18
N GLU A 34 10.66 5.55 2.69
CA GLU A 34 11.24 5.34 4.02
C GLU A 34 10.22 5.51 5.18
N ASP A 35 9.35 6.50 5.10
CA ASP A 35 8.35 6.76 6.14
C ASP A 35 7.27 5.68 6.16
N LEU A 36 6.80 5.29 4.98
CA LEU A 36 5.88 4.16 4.82
C LEU A 36 6.53 2.85 5.32
N ARG A 37 7.79 2.60 4.96
CA ARG A 37 8.54 1.41 5.41
C ARG A 37 8.58 1.32 6.92
N LYS A 38 9.03 2.40 7.59
CA LYS A 38 9.10 2.45 9.06
C LYS A 38 7.75 2.20 9.70
N ARG A 39 6.68 2.71 9.08
CA ARG A 39 5.31 2.51 9.56
C ARG A 39 4.88 1.05 9.46
N VAL A 40 5.09 0.42 8.31
CA VAL A 40 4.78 -1.02 8.11
C VAL A 40 5.61 -1.91 9.04
N GLU A 41 6.90 -1.61 9.22
CA GLU A 41 7.78 -2.33 10.15
C GLU A 41 7.29 -2.22 11.60
N LYS A 42 6.97 -1.00 12.04
CA LYS A 42 6.58 -0.72 13.42
C LYS A 42 5.16 -1.17 13.75
N GLU A 43 4.20 -0.89 12.87
CA GLU A 43 2.77 -1.04 13.15
C GLU A 43 2.25 -2.40 12.68
N PHE A 44 2.77 -2.96 11.58
CA PHE A 44 2.23 -4.17 10.95
C PHE A 44 3.14 -5.40 11.11
N GLY A 45 4.25 -5.29 11.84
CA GLY A 45 5.19 -6.39 12.05
C GLY A 45 5.95 -6.76 10.78
N CYS A 46 6.36 -5.74 10.01
CA CYS A 46 7.14 -5.83 8.78
C CYS A 46 6.41 -6.40 7.56
N ILE A 47 5.14 -6.79 7.67
CA ILE A 47 4.35 -7.32 6.56
C ILE A 47 2.97 -6.69 6.52
N ALA A 48 2.47 -6.45 5.31
CA ALA A 48 1.15 -5.87 5.08
C ALA A 48 0.44 -6.60 3.94
N VAL A 49 -0.88 -6.60 3.95
CA VAL A 49 -1.72 -7.11 2.87
C VAL A 49 -2.19 -5.95 2.02
N VAL A 50 -2.15 -6.18 0.71
CA VAL A 50 -2.57 -5.22 -0.31
C VAL A 50 -4.07 -5.30 -0.52
N LYS A 51 -4.74 -4.16 -0.52
CA LYS A 51 -6.11 -3.99 -1.02
C LYS A 51 -6.08 -3.06 -2.21
N TYR A 52 -6.65 -3.49 -3.34
CA TYR A 52 -6.77 -2.61 -4.50
C TYR A 52 -7.92 -1.62 -4.32
N CYS A 53 -7.64 -0.33 -4.50
CA CYS A 53 -8.59 0.75 -4.30
C CYS A 53 -8.96 1.48 -5.60
N GLY A 54 -8.61 0.92 -6.76
CA GLY A 54 -8.89 1.52 -8.06
C GLY A 54 -7.79 2.47 -8.53
N ALA A 55 -8.22 3.54 -9.21
CA ALA A 55 -7.38 4.62 -9.65
C ALA A 55 -7.68 5.88 -8.84
N ALA A 56 -6.65 6.68 -8.57
CA ALA A 56 -6.75 7.95 -7.87
C ALA A 56 -5.97 9.04 -8.61
N TRP A 57 -6.48 10.26 -8.56
CA TRP A 57 -5.82 11.41 -9.16
C TRP A 57 -4.70 11.93 -8.25
N ASP A 58 -3.46 11.96 -8.76
CA ASP A 58 -2.35 12.61 -8.08
C ASP A 58 -2.29 14.08 -8.50
N SER A 59 -2.67 14.98 -7.58
CA SER A 59 -2.74 16.42 -7.85
C SER A 59 -1.38 17.08 -8.02
N ILE A 60 -0.30 16.49 -7.52
CA ILE A 60 1.07 17.01 -7.64
C ILE A 60 1.61 16.74 -9.04
N ARG A 61 1.33 15.55 -9.58
CA ARG A 61 1.82 15.09 -10.88
C ARG A 61 0.85 15.32 -12.02
N GLY A 62 -0.43 15.58 -11.71
CA GLY A 62 -1.47 15.79 -12.71
C GLY A 62 -1.76 14.54 -13.55
N ILE A 63 -1.62 13.36 -12.95
CA ILE A 63 -1.85 12.07 -13.62
C ILE A 63 -2.74 11.17 -12.76
N GLU A 64 -3.49 10.30 -13.43
CA GLU A 64 -4.17 9.18 -12.78
C GLU A 64 -3.16 8.10 -12.40
N MET A 65 -3.24 7.61 -11.17
CA MET A 65 -2.36 6.59 -10.62
C MET A 65 -3.16 5.44 -10.03
N THR A 66 -2.61 4.23 -10.14
CA THR A 66 -3.13 3.08 -9.39
C THR A 66 -3.01 3.33 -7.89
N LYS A 67 -4.12 3.12 -7.15
CA LYS A 67 -4.17 3.24 -5.70
C LYS A 67 -4.36 1.88 -5.04
N ILE A 68 -3.49 1.57 -4.08
CA ILE A 68 -3.62 0.42 -3.19
C ILE A 68 -3.62 0.88 -1.73
N GLU A 69 -4.14 0.08 -0.83
CA GLU A 69 -4.11 0.31 0.61
C GLU A 69 -3.47 -0.87 1.33
N LEU A 70 -2.66 -0.59 2.35
CA LEU A 70 -1.97 -1.59 3.16
C LEU A 70 -2.70 -1.82 4.49
N PHE A 71 -2.96 -3.09 4.78
CA PHE A 71 -3.56 -3.54 6.03
C PHE A 71 -2.64 -4.51 6.79
N PRO A 72 -2.65 -4.55 8.12
CA PRO A 72 -1.94 -5.57 8.88
C PRO A 72 -2.53 -6.96 8.59
N VAL A 73 -1.67 -7.99 8.53
CA VAL A 73 -2.07 -9.38 8.21
C VAL A 73 -3.13 -9.93 9.18
N LYS A 74 -3.14 -9.47 10.43
CA LYS A 74 -4.13 -9.88 11.44
C LYS A 74 -5.54 -9.34 11.18
N GLN A 75 -5.73 -8.39 10.26
CA GLN A 75 -7.04 -7.79 9.98
C GLN A 75 -7.84 -8.49 8.87
N ILE A 76 -7.38 -9.63 8.32
CA ILE A 76 -8.18 -10.44 7.37
C ILE A 76 -9.09 -11.46 8.07
N GLU A 77 -9.45 -11.23 9.33
CA GLU A 77 -10.67 -11.83 9.88
C GLU A 77 -11.81 -10.82 9.72
N LEU A 78 -12.80 -11.16 8.88
CA LEU A 78 -14.10 -10.49 8.67
C LEU A 78 -14.16 -9.31 7.70
N VAL A 79 -14.33 -9.58 6.39
CA VAL A 79 -15.50 -9.11 5.64
C VAL A 79 -15.89 -10.18 4.62
N HIS A 80 -16.68 -11.17 5.05
CA HIS A 80 -17.65 -11.81 4.17
C HIS A 80 -18.99 -11.10 4.46
N VAL A 81 -19.43 -10.23 3.54
CA VAL A 81 -20.82 -9.75 3.46
C VAL A 81 -21.23 -9.78 2.00
#